data_AF-A0A075H5B1-F1
#
_entry.id   AF-A0A075H5B1-F1
#
_cell.length_a   1.000
_cell.length_b   1.000
_cell.length_c   1.000
_cell.angle_alpha   90.00
_cell.angle_beta   90.00
_cell.angle_gamma   90.00
#
_symmetry.space_group_name_H-M   'P 1'
#
loop_
_entity.id
_entity.type
_entity.pdbx_description
1 polymer ?
#
loop_
_entity_poly.entity_id
_entity_poly.type
_entity_poly.pdbx_seq_one_letter_code
_entity_poly.pdbx_strand_id
1 'polypeptide(L)'
;MAKKDVIVGLGEIGLPLFNLISKFTIAEGYDIKPELRNKPKFSQYTNLDVSFLHVCIPFSKKFPREIYSLYKKYNPQAIIIHSTVSPYTTKNLQKKYPYQ
;
A
#
# COMPACT_ATOMS: atom_id res chain seq x y z
N MET A 1 -6.04 18.35 7.31
CA MET A 1 -4.96 17.64 8.00
C MET A 1 -4.02 17.03 6.97
N ALA A 2 -2.73 16.92 7.27
CA ALA A 2 -1.78 16.25 6.39
C ALA A 2 -2.15 14.76 6.27
N LYS A 3 -2.03 14.20 5.06
CA LYS A 3 -2.26 12.78 4.78
C LYS A 3 -0.96 12.14 4.30
N LYS A 4 -0.91 10.82 4.30
CA LYS A 4 0.21 10.05 3.77
C LYS A 4 -0.22 9.06 2.71
N ASP A 5 0.76 8.66 1.91
CA ASP A 5 0.66 7.52 1.01
C ASP A 5 1.44 6.35 1.61
N VAL A 6 0.93 5.13 1.42
CA VAL A 6 1.56 3.91 1.93
C VAL A 6 1.97 3.04 0.75
N ILE A 7 3.25 2.68 0.68
CA ILE A 7 3.80 1.81 -0.36
C ILE A 7 4.03 0.42 0.23
N VAL A 8 3.30 -0.57 -0.28
CA VAL A 8 3.33 -1.98 0.17
C VAL A 8 4.19 -2.81 -0.79
N GLY A 9 5.28 -3.38 -0.28
CA GLY A 9 6.29 -4.14 -1.02
C GLY A 9 7.39 -3.22 -1.52
N LEU A 10 8.56 -3.25 -0.87
CA LEU A 10 9.73 -2.41 -1.17
C LEU A 10 10.79 -3.18 -1.97
N GLY A 11 10.32 -3.95 -2.94
CA GLY A 11 11.17 -4.61 -3.94
C GLY A 11 11.50 -3.67 -5.11
N GLU A 12 11.69 -4.26 -6.30
CA GLU A 12 12.12 -3.55 -7.51
C GLU A 12 11.18 -2.45 -7.96
N ILE A 13 9.86 -2.62 -7.77
CA ILE A 13 8.85 -1.62 -8.17
C ILE A 13 8.59 -0.63 -7.03
N GLY A 14 8.32 -1.13 -5.82
CA GLY A 14 7.86 -0.25 -4.75
C GLY A 14 8.96 0.62 -4.16
N LEU A 15 10.23 0.22 -4.15
CA LEU A 15 11.30 1.07 -3.62
C LEU A 15 11.52 2.34 -4.48
N PRO A 16 11.69 2.26 -5.81
CA PRO A 16 11.71 3.45 -6.66
C PRO A 16 10.45 4.30 -6.55
N LEU A 17 9.26 3.67 -6.49
CA LEU A 17 7.99 4.38 -6.34
C LEU A 17 7.94 5.16 -5.03
N PHE A 18 8.33 4.54 -3.91
CA PHE A 18 8.46 5.18 -2.61
C PHE A 18 9.42 6.37 -2.66
N ASN A 19 10.60 6.20 -3.27
CA ASN A 19 11.59 7.27 -3.41
C ASN A 19 11.09 8.44 -4.25
N LEU A 20 10.20 8.20 -5.21
CA LEU A 20 9.59 9.23 -6.03
C LEU A 20 8.49 9.97 -5.26
N ILE A 21 7.53 9.23 -4.68
CA ILE A 21 6.39 9.78 -3.94
C ILE A 21 6.86 10.60 -2.73
N SER A 22 7.86 10.10 -2.00
CA SER A 22 8.40 10.78 -0.80
C SER A 22 9.05 12.14 -1.07
N LYS A 23 9.29 12.51 -2.34
CA LYS A 23 9.76 13.86 -2.71
C LYS A 23 8.63 14.90 -2.68
N PHE A 24 7.38 14.47 -2.77
CA PHE A 24 6.23 15.36 -2.96
C PHE A 24 5.16 15.23 -1.88
N THR A 25 5.07 14.06 -1.23
CA THR A 25 4.09 13.79 -0.16
C THR A 25 4.73 12.97 0.95
N ILE A 26 4.06 12.92 2.11
CA ILE A 26 4.45 12.04 3.20
C ILE A 26 4.21 10.60 2.75
N ALA A 27 5.26 9.79 2.75
CA ALA A 27 5.18 8.39 2.34
C ALA A 27 5.67 7.46 3.46
N GLU A 28 4.93 6.38 3.67
CA GLU A 28 5.31 5.26 4.55
C GLU A 28 5.60 4.01 3.70
N GLY A 29 6.73 3.36 3.95
CA GLY A 29 7.06 2.08 3.34
C GLY A 29 6.67 0.92 4.24
N TYR A 30 6.02 -0.11 3.67
CA TYR A 30 5.67 -1.35 4.35
C TYR A 30 6.14 -2.55 3.53
N ASP A 31 6.93 -3.45 4.12
CA ASP A 31 7.31 -4.71 3.49
C ASP A 31 6.96 -5.90 4.41
N ILE A 32 7.16 -7.16 4.00
CA ILE A 32 7.15 -8.30 4.93
C ILE A 32 8.49 -8.41 5.68
N LYS A 33 9.57 -7.98 5.03
CA LYS A 33 10.94 -7.98 5.53
C LYS A 33 11.17 -6.83 6.53
N PRO A 34 11.39 -7.10 7.83
CA PRO A 34 11.56 -6.06 8.85
C PRO A 34 12.68 -5.05 8.54
N GLU A 35 13.75 -5.50 7.90
CA GLU A 35 14.88 -4.68 7.47
C GLU A 35 14.50 -3.59 6.45
N LEU A 36 13.42 -3.82 5.68
CA LEU A 36 12.89 -2.83 4.72
C LEU A 36 11.85 -1.90 5.35
N ARG A 37 11.19 -2.33 6.44
CA ARG A 37 10.16 -1.53 7.17
C ARG A 37 10.74 -0.40 8.00
N ASN A 38 11.96 -0.55 8.51
CA ASN A 38 12.43 0.21 9.67
C ASN A 38 13.50 1.25 9.32
N LYS A 39 13.18 2.22 8.44
CA LYS A 39 13.88 3.51 8.52
C LYS A 39 13.20 4.35 9.62
N PRO A 40 13.94 4.90 10.60
CA PRO A 40 13.38 5.61 11.75
C PRO A 40 12.46 6.80 11.39
N LYS A 41 12.48 7.24 10.13
CA LYS A 41 11.59 8.25 9.56
C LYS A 41 10.12 7.81 9.41
N PHE A 42 9.79 6.53 9.53
CA PHE A 42 8.43 6.03 9.28
C PHE A 42 7.48 6.12 10.47
N SER A 43 8.00 6.01 11.71
CA SER A 43 7.16 5.96 12.92
C SER A 43 6.48 7.29 13.25
N GLN A 44 7.04 8.42 12.82
CA GLN A 44 6.51 9.75 13.09
C GLN A 44 5.17 10.04 12.37
N TYR A 45 4.80 9.24 11.38
CA TYR A 45 3.59 9.44 10.55
C TYR A 45 2.54 8.34 10.71
N THR A 46 2.70 7.45 11.69
CA THR A 46 1.79 6.30 11.90
C THR A 46 0.33 6.72 12.05
N ASN A 47 0.08 7.85 12.72
CA ASN A 47 -1.26 8.36 13.01
C ASN A 47 -1.89 9.23 11.90
N LEU A 48 -1.21 9.43 10.76
CA LEU A 48 -1.80 10.17 9.66
C LEU A 48 -2.76 9.31 8.85
N ASP A 49 -3.88 9.91 8.42
CA ASP A 49 -4.81 9.30 7.48
C ASP A 49 -4.10 8.94 6.17
N VAL A 50 -4.52 7.81 5.58
CA VAL A 50 -3.94 7.31 4.33
C VAL A 50 -4.78 7.75 3.14
N SER A 51 -4.20 8.54 2.24
CA SER A 51 -4.83 8.86 0.95
C SER A 51 -4.81 7.63 0.06
N PHE A 52 -3.62 7.15 -0.29
CA PHE A 52 -3.42 6.07 -1.24
C PHE A 52 -2.61 4.93 -0.65
N LEU A 53 -3.12 3.71 -0.84
CA LEU A 53 -2.39 2.47 -0.57
C LEU A 53 -1.88 1.90 -1.90
N HIS A 54 -0.59 2.10 -2.18
CA HIS A 54 0.09 1.58 -3.36
C HIS A 54 0.56 0.15 -3.12
N VAL A 55 0.06 -0.79 -3.92
CA VAL A 55 0.33 -2.22 -3.78
C VAL A 55 1.32 -2.67 -4.85
N CYS A 56 2.49 -3.11 -4.41
CA CYS A 56 3.60 -3.58 -5.24
C CYS A 56 4.05 -5.01 -4.85
N ILE A 57 3.20 -5.79 -4.18
CA ILE A 57 3.48 -7.18 -3.79
C ILE A 57 3.15 -8.15 -4.94
N PRO A 58 3.87 -9.27 -5.10
CA PRO A 58 3.59 -10.24 -6.15
C PRO A 58 2.16 -10.82 -6.08
N PHE A 59 1.54 -11.05 -7.24
CA PHE A 59 0.23 -11.67 -7.30
C PHE A 59 0.29 -13.16 -6.92
N SER A 60 -0.68 -13.60 -6.14
CA SER A 60 -0.80 -14.99 -5.68
C SER A 60 -2.26 -15.32 -5.38
N LYS A 61 -2.56 -16.60 -5.11
CA LYS A 61 -3.89 -17.01 -4.63
C LYS A 61 -4.30 -16.32 -3.32
N LYS A 62 -3.33 -15.87 -2.52
CA LYS A 62 -3.55 -15.17 -1.24
C LYS A 62 -3.72 -13.66 -1.42
N PHE A 63 -3.36 -13.12 -2.59
CA PHE A 63 -3.34 -11.68 -2.85
C PHE A 63 -4.65 -10.98 -2.44
N PRO A 64 -5.86 -11.46 -2.81
CA PRO A 64 -7.09 -10.77 -2.40
C PRO A 64 -7.28 -10.66 -0.88
N ARG A 65 -6.82 -11.67 -0.13
CA ARG A 65 -6.89 -11.66 1.33
C ARG A 65 -5.86 -10.67 1.91
N GLU A 66 -4.67 -10.62 1.34
CA GLU A 66 -3.60 -9.70 1.76
C GLU A 66 -4.03 -8.24 1.55
N ILE A 67 -4.61 -7.91 0.38
CA ILE A 67 -5.14 -6.56 0.12
C ILE A 67 -6.25 -6.20 1.10
N TYR A 68 -7.15 -7.14 1.42
CA TYR A 68 -8.21 -6.90 2.40
C TYR A 68 -7.68 -6.63 3.81
N SER A 69 -6.66 -7.37 4.25
CA SER A 69 -5.99 -7.12 5.54
C SER A 69 -5.31 -5.76 5.57
N LEU A 70 -4.65 -5.36 4.48
CA LEU A 70 -4.01 -4.04 4.37
C LEU A 70 -5.03 -2.91 4.35
N TYR A 71 -6.14 -3.08 3.63
CA TYR A 71 -7.27 -2.15 3.66
C TYR A 71 -7.78 -1.93 5.08
N LYS A 72 -8.02 -3.01 5.83
CA LYS A 72 -8.47 -2.92 7.23
C LYS A 72 -7.46 -2.22 8.13
N LYS A 73 -6.16 -2.46 7.90
CA LYS A 73 -5.07 -1.86 8.68
C LYS A 73 -4.97 -0.35 8.45
N TYR A 74 -5.07 0.08 7.19
CA TYR A 74 -4.74 1.47 6.80
C TYR A 74 -5.96 2.35 6.52
N ASN A 75 -7.14 1.75 6.32
CA ASN A 75 -8.38 2.42 5.92
C ASN A 75 -8.17 3.53 4.86
N PRO A 76 -7.52 3.22 3.73
CA PRO A 76 -7.15 4.23 2.75
C PRO A 76 -8.36 4.77 2.00
N GLN A 77 -8.25 5.98 1.45
CA GLN A 77 -9.27 6.52 0.55
C GLN A 77 -9.33 5.76 -0.78
N ALA A 78 -8.18 5.32 -1.29
CA ALA A 78 -8.12 4.45 -2.47
C ALA A 78 -6.93 3.48 -2.44
N ILE A 79 -7.10 2.36 -3.13
CA ILE A 79 -6.07 1.33 -3.32
C ILE A 79 -5.61 1.38 -4.78
N ILE A 80 -4.31 1.52 -4.99
CA ILE A 80 -3.67 1.56 -6.32
C ILE A 80 -2.81 0.31 -6.47
N ILE A 81 -3.14 -0.56 -7.42
CA ILE A 81 -2.40 -1.81 -7.65
C ILE A 81 -1.44 -1.62 -8.82
N HIS A 82 -0.15 -1.67 -8.54
CA HIS A 82 0.93 -1.65 -9.54
C HIS A 82 1.40 -3.04 -9.93
N SER A 83 1.09 -4.04 -9.09
CA SER A 83 1.40 -5.44 -9.37
C SER A 83 0.68 -5.93 -10.62
N THR A 84 1.34 -6.78 -11.41
CA THR A 84 0.67 -7.58 -12.45
C THR A 84 -0.35 -8.50 -11.79
N VAL A 85 -1.63 -8.38 -12.16
CA VAL A 85 -2.73 -9.17 -11.61
C VAL A 85 -3.51 -9.90 -12.70
N SER A 86 -4.20 -10.98 -12.36
CA SER A 86 -5.08 -11.65 -13.32
C SER A 86 -6.27 -10.76 -13.70
N PRO A 87 -6.86 -10.94 -14.89
CA PRO A 87 -8.11 -10.28 -15.26
C PRO A 87 -9.17 -10.43 -14.16
N TYR A 88 -10.03 -9.41 -14.05
CA TYR A 88 -11.12 -9.32 -13.06
C TYR A 88 -10.70 -9.23 -11.58
N THR A 89 -9.41 -9.15 -11.26
CA THR A 89 -8.94 -9.04 -9.86
C THR A 89 -9.56 -7.84 -9.14
N THR A 90 -9.49 -6.63 -9.73
CA THR A 90 -10.05 -5.40 -9.14
C THR A 90 -11.58 -5.47 -8.99
N LYS A 91 -12.29 -5.99 -10.00
CA LYS A 91 -13.74 -6.22 -9.95
C LYS A 91 -14.14 -7.15 -8.80
N ASN A 92 -13.39 -8.22 -8.58
CA ASN A 92 -13.66 -9.18 -7.50
C ASN A 92 -13.27 -8.63 -6.12
N LEU A 93 -12.22 -7.82 -6.06
CA LEU A 93 -11.82 -7.07 -4.87
C LEU A 93 -12.93 -6.09 -4.45
N GLN A 94 -13.44 -5.27 -5.38
CA GLN A 94 -14.47 -4.26 -5.11
C GLN A 94 -15.73 -4.83 -4.45
N LYS A 95 -16.13 -6.07 -4.80
CA LYS A 95 -17.29 -6.74 -4.18
C LYS A 95 -17.16 -6.93 -2.66
N LYS A 96 -15.94 -6.87 -2.11
CA LYS A 96 -15.64 -7.08 -0.68
C LYS A 96 -15.47 -5.79 0.10
N TYR A 97 -15.42 -4.64 -0.58
CA TYR A 97 -15.25 -3.34 0.05
C TYR A 97 -16.59 -2.58 0.01
N PRO A 98 -17.03 -1.96 1.12
CA PRO A 98 -18.17 -1.06 1.07
C PRO A 98 -17.87 0.09 0.10
N TYR A 99 -18.85 0.52 -0.68
CA TYR A 99 -18.74 1.80 -1.38
C TYR A 99 -18.63 2.89 -0.30
N GLN A 100 -17.52 3.62 -0.30
CA GLN A 100 -17.36 4.83 0.50
C GLN A 100 -18.09 5.98 -0.19
#